data_AF-A0A7W1DFQ6-F1
#
_entry.id   AF-A0A7W1DFQ6-F1
#
_cell.length_a   1.000
_cell.length_b   1.000
_cell.length_c   1.000
_cell.angle_alpha   90.00
_cell.angle_beta   90.00
_cell.angle_gamma   90.00
#
_symmetry.space_group_name_H-M   'P 1'
#
loop_
_entity.id
_entity.type
_entity.pdbx_description
1 polymer ?
#
loop_
_entity_poly.entity_id
_entity_poly.type
_entity_poly.pdbx_seq_one_letter_code
_entity_poly.pdbx_strand_id
1 'polypeptide(L)'
;MIWRDGEATPEEVVAEASEEHTDPIKIARDAARPATILRVAGELEERGGKILELFKEIESPLGRVVLPIYLRQDERDFFVEVATGPWDDRKAGEALDKAAILRSSEHAEAGLEILSGYPVPPEVEYFFGTSPAALLQLDLARLTPDRPEVCAGLFREVGSNHWGVDLDYEPGYLPLVEELLIAALEGDEAQNSPPLSSGLVAGLGCFLGETIRRNVSPPGVWLPTERWGEGPVVEIGEIVLDPIGKARAFLEYGPEESLAFYAEYVLEQWDGG
;
A
#
# COMPACT_ATOMS: atom_id res chain seq x y z
N MET A 1 -63.37 5.46 52.04
CA MET A 1 -62.82 6.84 52.06
C MET A 1 -61.97 6.91 53.32
N ILE A 2 -60.63 6.96 53.30
CA ILE A 2 -59.68 7.65 52.42
C ILE A 2 -58.41 6.79 52.32
N TRP A 3 -57.83 6.75 51.13
CA TRP A 3 -56.54 6.17 50.77
C TRP A 3 -55.37 7.01 51.32
N ARG A 4 -54.26 6.37 51.67
CA ARG A 4 -52.93 6.92 51.38
C ARG A 4 -51.90 5.81 51.25
N ASP A 5 -51.41 5.70 50.03
CA ASP A 5 -50.43 4.76 49.52
C ASP A 5 -49.05 4.99 50.15
N GLY A 6 -48.39 3.88 50.45
CA GLY A 6 -46.97 3.84 50.71
C GLY A 6 -46.50 2.44 50.36
N GLU A 7 -46.14 2.21 49.10
CA GLU A 7 -45.35 1.03 48.72
C GLU A 7 -44.72 1.19 47.33
N ALA A 8 -43.39 1.05 47.33
CA ALA A 8 -42.49 0.62 46.27
C ALA A 8 -42.60 1.28 44.89
N THR A 9 -41.76 2.29 44.67
CA THR A 9 -41.13 2.54 43.36
C THR A 9 -40.43 1.26 42.88
N PRO A 10 -40.58 0.85 41.61
CA PRO A 10 -39.76 -0.20 41.05
C PRO A 10 -38.31 0.29 41.02
N GLU A 11 -37.40 -0.47 41.62
CA GLU A 11 -35.98 -0.32 41.34
C GLU A 11 -35.80 -0.54 39.84
N GLU A 12 -35.55 0.56 39.12
CA GLU A 12 -34.90 0.50 37.83
C GLU A 12 -33.62 -0.30 38.04
N VAL A 13 -33.62 -1.52 37.51
CA VAL A 13 -32.40 -2.25 37.22
C VAL A 13 -31.61 -1.32 36.32
N VAL A 14 -30.67 -0.59 36.91
CA VAL A 14 -29.64 0.12 36.20
C VAL A 14 -28.96 -0.96 35.38
N ALA A 15 -29.34 -1.05 34.11
CA ALA A 15 -28.54 -1.73 33.12
C ALA A 15 -27.16 -1.11 33.30
N GLU A 16 -26.21 -1.92 33.78
CA GLU A 16 -24.80 -1.56 33.80
C GLU A 16 -24.53 -1.05 32.39
N ALA A 17 -24.35 0.28 32.30
CA ALA A 17 -23.92 0.90 31.08
C ALA A 17 -22.63 0.18 30.74
N SER A 18 -22.69 -0.64 29.70
CA SER A 18 -21.57 -1.35 29.11
C SER A 18 -20.43 -0.34 29.04
N GLU A 19 -19.42 -0.52 29.90
CA GLU A 19 -18.19 0.27 29.84
C GLU A 19 -17.77 0.25 28.38
N GLU A 20 -17.78 1.41 27.72
CA GLU A 20 -17.33 1.50 26.33
C GLU A 20 -15.93 0.89 26.31
N HIS A 21 -15.80 -0.30 25.70
CA HIS A 21 -14.53 -1.02 25.58
C HIS A 21 -13.65 -0.27 24.57
N THR A 22 -13.12 0.88 25.00
CA THR A 22 -12.23 1.76 24.21
C THR A 22 -10.77 1.31 24.26
N ASP A 23 -10.42 0.38 25.15
CA ASP A 23 -9.05 -0.12 25.26
C ASP A 23 -8.69 -0.97 24.03
N PRO A 24 -7.47 -0.85 23.47
CA PRO A 24 -7.03 -1.68 22.34
C PRO A 24 -7.08 -3.18 22.68
N ILE A 25 -7.53 -4.00 21.73
CA ILE A 25 -7.54 -5.46 21.87
C ILE A 25 -6.10 -5.96 22.04
N LYS A 26 -5.77 -6.49 23.22
CA LYS A 26 -4.41 -6.98 23.52
C LYS A 26 -4.23 -8.40 23.01
N ILE A 27 -3.14 -8.64 22.28
CA ILE A 27 -2.76 -9.97 21.81
C ILE A 27 -1.63 -10.52 22.69
N ALA A 28 -1.79 -11.75 23.19
CA ALA A 28 -0.75 -12.42 23.95
C ALA A 28 0.35 -12.93 23.00
N ARG A 29 1.61 -12.70 23.38
CA ARG A 29 2.80 -13.19 22.66
C ARG A 29 2.84 -14.71 22.64
N ASP A 30 3.19 -15.26 21.49
CA ASP A 30 3.35 -16.69 21.22
C ASP A 30 2.11 -17.54 21.54
N ALA A 31 0.94 -16.89 21.71
CA ALA A 31 -0.31 -17.59 21.91
C ALA A 31 -0.68 -18.38 20.65
N ALA A 32 -1.43 -19.48 20.85
CA ALA A 32 -1.92 -20.28 19.74
C ALA A 32 -2.82 -19.41 18.85
N ARG A 33 -2.36 -19.13 17.62
CA ARG A 33 -3.03 -18.21 16.68
C ARG A 33 -4.50 -18.55 16.43
N PRO A 34 -4.91 -19.82 16.21
CA PRO A 34 -6.32 -20.15 16.01
C PRO A 34 -7.21 -19.79 17.21
N ALA A 35 -6.77 -20.07 18.43
CA ALA A 35 -7.51 -19.71 19.64
C ALA A 35 -7.56 -18.19 19.85
N THR A 36 -6.50 -17.49 19.46
CA THR A 36 -6.44 -16.03 19.53
C THR A 36 -7.39 -15.38 18.54
N ILE A 37 -7.48 -15.90 17.30
CA ILE A 37 -8.45 -15.41 16.29
C ILE A 37 -9.89 -15.53 16.82
N LEU A 38 -10.27 -16.68 17.38
CA LEU A 38 -11.62 -16.88 17.93
C LEU A 38 -11.92 -15.92 19.09
N ARG A 39 -10.93 -15.70 19.97
CA ARG A 39 -11.07 -14.74 21.08
C ARG A 39 -11.24 -13.31 20.57
N VAL A 40 -10.41 -12.90 19.60
CA VAL A 40 -10.49 -11.57 18.98
C VAL A 40 -11.83 -11.37 18.29
N ALA A 41 -12.32 -12.38 17.56
CA ALA A 41 -13.64 -12.32 16.93
C ALA A 41 -14.76 -12.09 17.95
N GLY A 42 -14.76 -12.82 19.07
CA GLY A 42 -15.74 -12.60 20.15
C GLY A 42 -15.64 -11.21 20.77
N GLU A 43 -14.42 -10.72 21.00
CA GLU A 43 -14.20 -9.37 21.54
C GLU A 43 -14.66 -8.26 20.57
N LEU A 44 -14.52 -8.47 19.26
CA LEU A 44 -15.06 -7.58 18.23
C LEU A 44 -16.60 -7.60 18.20
N GLU A 45 -17.24 -8.75 18.42
CA GLU A 45 -18.71 -8.85 18.54
C GLU A 45 -19.24 -8.14 19.79
N GLU A 46 -18.56 -8.29 20.92
CA GLU A 46 -18.89 -7.57 22.17
C GLU A 46 -18.80 -6.05 22.00
N ARG A 47 -17.93 -5.57 21.10
CA ARG A 47 -17.78 -4.15 20.72
C ARG A 47 -18.75 -3.70 19.62
N GLY A 48 -19.74 -4.52 19.27
CA GLY A 48 -20.79 -4.19 18.29
C GLY A 48 -20.45 -4.50 16.83
N GLY A 49 -19.28 -5.09 16.56
CA GLY A 49 -18.97 -5.63 15.24
C GLY A 49 -19.81 -6.87 14.91
N LYS A 50 -20.14 -7.06 13.63
CA LYS A 50 -20.80 -8.28 13.15
C LYS A 50 -19.80 -9.10 12.35
N ILE A 51 -19.37 -10.25 12.87
CA ILE A 51 -18.52 -11.16 12.11
C ILE A 51 -19.34 -11.71 10.94
N LEU A 52 -18.84 -11.49 9.73
CA LEU A 52 -19.45 -11.98 8.49
C LEU A 52 -18.88 -13.35 8.14
N GLU A 53 -17.56 -13.51 8.23
CA GLU A 53 -16.87 -14.75 7.91
C GLU A 53 -15.54 -14.85 8.69
N LEU A 54 -15.21 -16.04 9.17
CA LEU A 54 -13.88 -16.35 9.70
C LEU A 54 -13.08 -17.10 8.64
N PHE A 55 -11.79 -16.80 8.55
CA PHE A 55 -10.88 -17.35 7.54
C PHE A 55 -11.41 -17.08 6.12
N LYS A 56 -11.81 -15.83 5.87
CA LYS A 56 -12.28 -15.38 4.57
C LYS A 56 -11.17 -15.54 3.55
N GLU A 57 -11.50 -16.23 2.47
CA GLU A 57 -10.65 -16.32 1.31
C GLU A 57 -10.87 -15.13 0.39
N ILE A 58 -9.76 -14.52 -0.02
CA ILE A 58 -9.73 -13.37 -0.92
C ILE A 58 -8.96 -13.77 -2.15
N GLU A 59 -9.55 -13.50 -3.31
CA GLU A 59 -8.94 -13.72 -4.62
C GLU A 59 -8.86 -12.40 -5.38
N SER A 60 -7.73 -12.19 -6.06
CA SER A 60 -7.49 -11.06 -6.94
C SER A 60 -6.58 -11.45 -8.10
N PRO A 61 -6.34 -10.58 -9.09
CA PRO A 61 -5.31 -10.81 -10.10
C PRO A 61 -3.92 -11.03 -9.51
N LEU A 62 -3.68 -10.56 -8.28
CA LEU A 62 -2.44 -10.79 -7.53
C LEU A 62 -2.44 -12.13 -6.78
N GLY A 63 -3.48 -12.97 -6.89
CA GLY A 63 -3.51 -14.30 -6.31
C GLY A 63 -4.49 -14.41 -5.15
N ARG A 64 -4.17 -15.25 -4.16
CA ARG A 64 -5.13 -15.71 -3.16
C ARG A 64 -4.54 -15.74 -1.77
N VAL A 65 -5.28 -15.20 -0.79
CA VAL A 65 -4.93 -15.23 0.64
C VAL A 65 -6.15 -15.55 1.49
N VAL A 66 -5.88 -15.96 2.73
CA VAL A 66 -6.90 -16.13 3.76
C VAL A 66 -6.68 -15.08 4.84
N LEU A 67 -7.68 -14.21 5.03
CA LEU A 67 -7.73 -13.25 6.13
C LEU A 67 -8.58 -13.80 7.26
N PRO A 68 -8.11 -13.76 8.52
CA PRO A 68 -8.69 -14.56 9.58
C PRO A 68 -10.05 -14.07 10.04
N ILE A 69 -10.34 -12.77 9.93
CA ILE A 69 -11.60 -12.18 10.36
C ILE A 69 -12.07 -11.19 9.30
N TYR A 70 -13.31 -11.37 8.83
CA TYR A 70 -14.06 -10.42 8.01
C TYR A 70 -15.31 -10.02 8.79
N LEU A 71 -15.46 -8.73 9.05
CA LEU A 71 -16.56 -8.19 9.85
C LEU A 71 -17.16 -6.93 9.23
N ARG A 72 -18.36 -6.57 9.71
CA ARG A 72 -19.01 -5.29 9.44
C ARG A 72 -19.20 -4.51 10.73
N GLN A 73 -18.79 -3.25 10.71
CA GLN A 73 -18.98 -2.29 11.81
C GLN A 73 -19.40 -0.94 11.22
N ASP A 74 -20.45 -0.33 11.77
CA ASP A 74 -20.98 0.97 11.30
C ASP A 74 -21.20 1.04 9.78
N GLU A 75 -21.82 -0.01 9.21
CA GLU A 75 -22.06 -0.19 7.76
C GLU A 75 -20.80 -0.27 6.89
N ARG A 76 -19.60 -0.35 7.48
CA ARG A 76 -18.33 -0.53 6.77
C ARG A 76 -17.78 -1.94 6.98
N ASP A 77 -17.16 -2.45 5.93
CA ASP A 77 -16.52 -3.75 5.91
C ASP A 77 -15.06 -3.62 6.38
N PHE A 78 -14.62 -4.56 7.21
CA PHE A 78 -13.28 -4.61 7.76
C PHE A 78 -12.69 -6.02 7.71
N PHE A 79 -11.39 -6.08 7.52
CA PHE A 79 -10.58 -7.27 7.69
C PHE A 79 -9.59 -7.07 8.83
N VAL A 80 -9.43 -8.09 9.66
CA VAL A 80 -8.47 -8.04 10.77
C VAL A 80 -7.50 -9.20 10.63
N GLU A 81 -6.21 -8.91 10.52
CA GLU A 81 -5.13 -9.88 10.60
C GLU A 81 -4.65 -10.02 12.06
N VAL A 82 -4.27 -11.25 12.46
CA VAL A 82 -3.82 -11.55 13.83
C VAL A 82 -2.42 -12.17 13.79
N ALA A 83 -1.45 -11.47 14.37
CA ALA A 83 -0.07 -11.90 14.49
C ALA A 83 0.29 -12.21 15.96
N THR A 84 0.60 -13.47 16.29
CA THR A 84 0.96 -13.84 17.67
C THR A 84 2.46 -14.05 17.89
N GLY A 85 3.23 -14.33 16.85
CA GLY A 85 4.67 -14.56 16.93
C GLY A 85 5.51 -13.34 16.58
N PRO A 86 6.84 -13.39 16.78
CA PRO A 86 7.75 -12.29 16.47
C PRO A 86 7.82 -12.01 14.97
N TRP A 87 8.13 -10.76 14.61
CA TRP A 87 8.30 -10.32 13.23
C TRP A 87 9.67 -10.71 12.66
N ASP A 88 9.67 -11.16 11.41
CA ASP A 88 10.83 -11.39 10.56
C ASP A 88 10.48 -10.89 9.14
N ASP A 89 11.48 -10.74 8.28
CA ASP A 89 11.29 -10.19 6.92
C ASP A 89 10.26 -11.00 6.11
N ARG A 90 10.22 -12.32 6.31
CA ARG A 90 9.25 -13.19 5.64
C ARG A 90 7.82 -12.90 6.10
N LYS A 91 7.58 -12.76 7.40
CA LYS A 91 6.25 -12.44 7.95
C LYS A 91 5.79 -11.04 7.59
N ALA A 92 6.71 -10.08 7.57
CA ALA A 92 6.42 -8.73 7.08
C ALA A 92 5.97 -8.81 5.60
N GLY A 93 6.76 -9.47 4.74
CA GLY A 93 6.40 -9.70 3.34
C GLY A 93 5.06 -10.41 3.17
N GLU A 94 4.77 -11.46 3.95
CA GLU A 94 3.47 -12.15 3.94
C GLU A 94 2.30 -11.23 4.35
N ALA A 95 2.51 -10.29 5.27
CA ALA A 95 1.51 -9.30 5.64
C ALA A 95 1.27 -8.29 4.52
N LEU A 96 2.33 -7.80 3.88
CA LEU A 96 2.23 -6.88 2.74
C LEU A 96 1.55 -7.54 1.54
N ASP A 97 1.87 -8.80 1.25
CA ASP A 97 1.21 -9.59 0.21
C ASP A 97 -0.30 -9.71 0.44
N LYS A 98 -0.72 -9.91 1.69
CA LYS A 98 -2.14 -9.93 2.06
C LYS A 98 -2.81 -8.59 1.83
N ALA A 99 -2.15 -7.49 2.24
CA ALA A 99 -2.66 -6.14 2.02
C ALA A 99 -2.83 -5.87 0.51
N ALA A 100 -1.81 -6.14 -0.29
CA ALA A 100 -1.87 -5.97 -1.74
C ALA A 100 -2.99 -6.79 -2.38
N ILE A 101 -3.10 -8.09 -2.04
CA ILE A 101 -4.15 -8.95 -2.60
C ILE A 101 -5.55 -8.47 -2.20
N LEU A 102 -5.74 -8.00 -0.97
CA LEU A 102 -7.00 -7.42 -0.54
C LEU A 102 -7.34 -6.14 -1.32
N ARG A 103 -6.37 -5.24 -1.50
CA ARG A 103 -6.57 -3.96 -2.22
C ARG A 103 -6.90 -4.16 -3.69
N SER A 104 -6.39 -5.20 -4.33
CA SER A 104 -6.73 -5.51 -5.72
C SER A 104 -7.93 -6.45 -5.88
N SER A 105 -8.73 -6.68 -4.83
CA SER A 105 -9.91 -7.56 -4.84
C SER A 105 -11.23 -6.79 -4.89
N GLU A 106 -12.37 -7.50 -4.90
CA GLU A 106 -13.70 -6.89 -4.74
C GLU A 106 -13.89 -6.15 -3.40
N HIS A 107 -12.99 -6.39 -2.44
CA HIS A 107 -12.98 -5.77 -1.11
C HIS A 107 -11.97 -4.62 -0.99
N ALA A 108 -11.56 -4.00 -2.09
CA ALA A 108 -10.53 -2.95 -2.12
C ALA A 108 -10.77 -1.83 -1.08
N GLU A 109 -12.03 -1.43 -0.91
CA GLU A 109 -12.47 -0.33 -0.02
C GLU A 109 -12.63 -0.73 1.45
N ALA A 110 -12.49 -2.02 1.79
CA ALA A 110 -12.64 -2.48 3.17
C ALA A 110 -11.50 -1.96 4.06
N GLY A 111 -11.78 -1.66 5.33
CA GLY A 111 -10.71 -1.41 6.31
C GLY A 111 -9.83 -2.65 6.48
N LEU A 112 -8.53 -2.45 6.75
CA LEU A 112 -7.60 -3.54 7.05
C LEU A 112 -6.85 -3.19 8.33
N GLU A 113 -6.93 -4.07 9.33
CA GLU A 113 -6.27 -3.87 10.62
C GLU A 113 -5.33 -5.03 10.93
N ILE A 114 -4.31 -4.75 11.73
CA ILE A 114 -3.42 -5.78 12.27
C ILE A 114 -3.35 -5.72 13.79
N LEU A 115 -3.74 -6.82 14.42
CA LEU A 115 -3.60 -7.01 15.85
C LEU A 115 -2.41 -7.94 16.12
N SER A 116 -1.41 -7.42 16.81
CA SER A 116 -0.13 -8.12 17.01
C SER A 116 0.26 -8.23 18.48
N GLY A 117 0.78 -9.39 18.89
CA GLY A 117 1.36 -9.59 20.22
C GLY A 117 2.76 -8.95 20.38
N TYR A 118 3.40 -8.64 19.27
CA TYR A 118 4.69 -7.95 19.17
C TYR A 118 4.51 -6.57 18.53
N PRO A 119 5.39 -5.60 18.77
CA PRO A 119 5.36 -4.32 18.07
C PRO A 119 5.32 -4.55 16.55
N VAL A 120 4.37 -3.91 15.88
CA VAL A 120 4.20 -4.02 14.43
C VAL A 120 5.36 -3.25 13.76
N PRO A 121 6.03 -3.82 12.73
CA PRO A 121 7.03 -3.09 11.97
C PRO A 121 6.40 -1.84 11.33
N PRO A 122 7.08 -0.69 11.31
CA PRO A 122 6.53 0.54 10.74
C PRO A 122 6.05 0.40 9.29
N GLU A 123 6.76 -0.40 8.50
CA GLU A 123 6.38 -0.71 7.11
C GLU A 123 5.04 -1.45 7.02
N VAL A 124 4.81 -2.44 7.89
CA VAL A 124 3.54 -3.17 7.93
C VAL A 124 2.41 -2.25 8.41
N GLU A 125 2.66 -1.43 9.41
CA GLU A 125 1.69 -0.44 9.90
C GLU A 125 1.29 0.56 8.80
N TYR A 126 2.27 1.07 8.06
CA TYR A 126 2.06 1.97 6.92
C TYR A 126 1.16 1.34 5.86
N PHE A 127 1.52 0.14 5.38
CA PHE A 127 0.79 -0.51 4.29
C PHE A 127 -0.55 -1.12 4.70
N PHE A 128 -0.80 -1.33 5.99
CA PHE A 128 -2.13 -1.70 6.47
C PHE A 128 -3.08 -0.50 6.55
N GLY A 129 -2.53 0.73 6.52
CA GLY A 129 -3.29 1.96 6.46
C GLY A 129 -4.06 2.16 5.15
N THR A 130 -4.67 3.33 5.05
CA THR A 130 -5.46 3.76 3.88
C THR A 130 -4.94 5.06 3.29
N SER A 131 -3.67 5.43 3.56
CA SER A 131 -3.09 6.63 2.96
C SER A 131 -2.99 6.43 1.43
N PRO A 132 -3.21 7.47 0.62
CA PRO A 132 -3.15 7.35 -0.84
C PRO A 132 -1.81 6.76 -1.33
N ALA A 133 -0.69 7.13 -0.69
CA ALA A 133 0.61 6.58 -1.03
C ALA A 133 0.75 5.09 -0.67
N ALA A 134 0.23 4.64 0.48
CA ALA A 134 0.24 3.22 0.81
C ALA A 134 -0.55 2.40 -0.21
N LEU A 135 -1.73 2.89 -0.63
CA LEU A 135 -2.57 2.23 -1.64
C LEU A 135 -1.88 2.17 -3.00
N LEU A 136 -1.33 3.29 -3.48
CA LEU A 136 -0.57 3.35 -4.72
C LEU A 136 0.58 2.35 -4.72
N GLN A 137 1.37 2.33 -3.64
CA GLN A 137 2.53 1.45 -3.53
C GLN A 137 2.13 -0.03 -3.42
N LEU A 138 1.00 -0.38 -2.80
CA LEU A 138 0.49 -1.74 -2.76
C LEU A 138 0.09 -2.26 -4.15
N ASP A 139 -0.56 -1.42 -4.96
CA ASP A 139 -0.90 -1.79 -6.35
C ASP A 139 0.35 -2.00 -7.22
N LEU A 140 1.46 -1.36 -6.85
CA LEU A 140 2.75 -1.51 -7.52
C LEU A 140 3.65 -2.57 -6.89
N ALA A 141 3.31 -3.15 -5.73
CA ALA A 141 4.22 -3.92 -4.87
C ALA A 141 4.89 -5.12 -5.56
N ARG A 142 4.26 -5.65 -6.61
CA ARG A 142 4.74 -6.83 -7.36
C ARG A 142 5.42 -6.51 -8.68
N LEU A 143 5.55 -5.23 -9.00
CA LEU A 143 6.29 -4.83 -10.18
C LEU A 143 7.77 -5.19 -10.01
N THR A 144 8.28 -5.96 -10.95
CA THR A 144 9.72 -6.20 -11.11
C THR A 144 10.17 -5.59 -12.43
N PRO A 145 11.41 -5.10 -12.50
CA PRO A 145 11.90 -4.47 -13.72
C PRO A 145 12.30 -5.50 -14.80
N ASP A 146 12.20 -6.81 -14.56
CA ASP A 146 12.64 -7.86 -15.51
C ASP A 146 11.99 -7.77 -16.91
N ARG A 147 10.83 -7.12 -17.00
CA ARG A 147 10.15 -6.79 -18.25
C ARG A 147 9.82 -5.29 -18.26
N PRO A 148 10.78 -4.42 -18.59
CA PRO A 148 10.66 -2.98 -18.40
C PRO A 148 9.44 -2.36 -19.08
N GLU A 149 9.11 -2.78 -20.30
CA GLU A 149 7.97 -2.23 -21.04
C GLU A 149 6.64 -2.59 -20.38
N VAL A 150 6.53 -3.79 -19.81
CA VAL A 150 5.34 -4.23 -19.07
C VAL A 150 5.25 -3.48 -17.74
N CYS A 151 6.37 -3.37 -17.02
CA CYS A 151 6.47 -2.65 -15.76
C CYS A 151 6.07 -1.17 -15.92
N ALA A 152 6.60 -0.51 -16.95
CA ALA A 152 6.24 0.86 -17.32
C ALA A 152 4.76 1.00 -17.69
N GLY A 153 4.21 0.02 -18.41
CA GLY A 153 2.79 -0.01 -18.78
C GLY A 153 1.87 -0.09 -17.56
N LEU A 154 2.20 -0.97 -16.62
CA LEU A 154 1.45 -1.14 -15.38
C LEU A 154 1.57 0.08 -14.46
N PHE A 155 2.76 0.67 -14.32
CA PHE A 155 2.91 1.92 -13.58
C PHE A 155 2.04 3.03 -14.17
N ARG A 156 2.09 3.21 -15.51
CA ARG A 156 1.27 4.19 -16.22
C ARG A 156 -0.22 3.96 -15.97
N GLU A 157 -0.70 2.73 -16.06
CA GLU A 157 -2.11 2.37 -15.84
C GLU A 157 -2.54 2.61 -14.38
N VAL A 158 -1.77 2.11 -13.42
CA VAL A 158 -2.05 2.29 -11.99
C VAL A 158 -2.03 3.77 -11.62
N GLY A 159 -0.98 4.51 -12.00
CA GLY A 159 -0.89 5.95 -11.75
C GLY A 159 -2.04 6.73 -12.39
N SER A 160 -2.42 6.36 -13.62
CA SER A 160 -3.56 6.99 -14.31
C SER A 160 -4.87 6.82 -13.54
N ASN A 161 -5.14 5.61 -13.05
CA ASN A 161 -6.34 5.29 -12.27
C ASN A 161 -6.34 6.00 -10.91
N HIS A 162 -5.20 6.01 -10.20
CA HIS A 162 -5.07 6.64 -8.90
C HIS A 162 -5.24 8.16 -8.96
N TRP A 163 -4.67 8.80 -9.98
CA TRP A 163 -4.67 10.26 -10.10
C TRP A 163 -5.80 10.81 -10.98
N GLY A 164 -6.54 9.94 -11.68
CA GLY A 164 -7.60 10.35 -12.59
C GLY A 164 -7.08 11.11 -13.82
N VAL A 165 -5.88 10.78 -14.30
CA VAL A 165 -5.20 11.41 -15.44
C VAL A 165 -4.82 10.33 -16.44
N ASP A 166 -4.97 10.58 -17.74
CA ASP A 166 -4.47 9.65 -18.77
C ASP A 166 -2.98 9.94 -19.05
N LEU A 167 -2.10 9.22 -18.34
CA LEU A 167 -0.66 9.36 -18.51
C LEU A 167 -0.21 8.71 -19.83
N ASP A 168 0.74 9.34 -20.52
CA ASP A 168 1.45 8.77 -21.66
C ASP A 168 2.97 8.92 -21.50
N TYR A 169 3.73 8.32 -22.41
CA TYR A 169 5.19 8.38 -22.47
C TYR A 169 5.71 9.66 -23.16
N GLU A 170 4.91 10.73 -23.22
CA GLU A 170 5.39 12.03 -23.67
C GLU A 170 6.19 12.70 -22.53
N PRO A 171 7.37 13.30 -22.79
CA PRO A 171 8.21 13.89 -21.74
C PRO A 171 7.48 14.95 -20.91
N GLY A 172 6.48 15.63 -21.49
CA GLY A 172 5.65 16.63 -20.81
C GLY A 172 4.83 16.10 -19.63
N TYR A 173 4.65 14.78 -19.48
CA TYR A 173 3.98 14.19 -18.31
C TYR A 173 4.89 14.04 -17.08
N LEU A 174 6.22 14.05 -17.25
CA LEU A 174 7.14 13.82 -16.13
C LEU A 174 7.01 14.84 -14.99
N PRO A 175 6.89 16.17 -15.24
CA PRO A 175 6.66 17.13 -14.16
C PRO A 175 5.37 16.84 -13.36
N LEU A 176 4.29 16.46 -14.05
CA LEU A 176 3.03 16.11 -13.40
C LEU A 176 3.17 14.85 -12.54
N VAL A 177 3.89 13.83 -13.03
CA VAL A 177 4.17 12.61 -12.27
C VAL A 177 4.97 12.92 -11.01
N GLU A 178 5.97 13.80 -11.08
CA GLU A 178 6.74 14.24 -9.91
C GLU A 178 5.85 14.94 -8.88
N GLU A 179 5.04 15.91 -9.30
CA GLU A 179 4.13 16.65 -8.41
C GLU A 179 3.13 15.71 -7.70
N LEU A 180 2.55 14.77 -8.45
CA LEU A 180 1.58 13.81 -7.91
C LEU A 180 2.23 12.82 -6.93
N LEU A 181 3.45 12.37 -7.21
CA LEU A 181 4.20 11.50 -6.30
C LEU A 181 4.60 12.23 -5.02
N ILE A 182 5.10 13.46 -5.13
CA ILE A 182 5.45 14.28 -3.96
C ILE A 182 4.21 14.50 -3.10
N ALA A 183 3.10 14.94 -3.70
CA ALA A 183 1.85 15.17 -2.99
C ALA A 183 1.32 13.89 -2.30
N ALA A 184 1.45 12.73 -2.95
CA ALA A 184 1.04 11.46 -2.36
C ALA A 184 1.92 11.07 -1.17
N LEU A 185 3.25 11.22 -1.29
CA LEU A 185 4.22 10.80 -0.29
C LEU A 185 4.33 11.78 0.89
N GLU A 186 4.16 13.08 0.67
CA GLU A 186 4.14 14.10 1.74
C GLU A 186 2.82 14.16 2.51
N GLY A 187 1.73 13.68 1.90
CA GLY A 187 0.40 13.66 2.53
C GLY A 187 0.28 12.76 3.76
N ASP A 188 1.31 11.97 4.08
CA ASP A 188 1.36 11.11 5.26
C ASP A 188 2.14 11.79 6.41
N GLU A 189 1.55 12.84 7.01
CA GLU A 189 2.17 13.65 8.08
C GLU A 189 2.63 12.83 9.30
N ALA A 190 2.13 11.61 9.47
CA ALA A 190 2.50 10.72 10.57
C ALA A 190 3.90 10.12 10.43
N GLN A 191 4.45 10.05 9.21
CA GLN A 191 5.77 9.53 8.94
C GLN A 191 6.58 10.54 8.11
N ASN A 192 7.64 11.11 8.70
CA ASN A 192 8.52 12.07 8.00
C ASN A 192 9.15 11.52 6.70
N SER A 193 9.14 10.19 6.49
CA SER A 193 9.56 9.54 5.25
C SER A 193 8.81 8.20 5.11
N PRO A 194 7.79 8.09 4.25
CA PRO A 194 7.08 6.83 4.05
C PRO A 194 8.05 5.76 3.50
N PRO A 195 7.87 4.47 3.84
CA PRO A 195 8.66 3.40 3.27
C PRO A 195 8.44 3.31 1.76
N LEU A 196 9.54 3.14 1.02
CA LEU A 196 9.52 3.01 -0.44
C LEU A 196 9.56 1.52 -0.83
N SER A 197 8.51 1.07 -1.49
CA SER A 197 8.44 -0.27 -2.09
C SER A 197 9.38 -0.37 -3.29
N SER A 198 10.01 -1.53 -3.46
CA SER A 198 10.80 -1.82 -4.67
C SER A 198 9.97 -1.73 -5.95
N GLY A 199 8.69 -2.06 -5.87
CA GLY A 199 7.73 -1.96 -6.96
C GLY A 199 7.49 -0.53 -7.44
N LEU A 200 7.38 0.44 -6.53
CA LEU A 200 7.29 1.86 -6.89
C LEU A 200 8.53 2.34 -7.63
N VAL A 201 9.73 2.03 -7.10
CA VAL A 201 11.01 2.39 -7.73
C VAL A 201 11.11 1.77 -9.13
N ALA A 202 10.80 0.48 -9.25
CA ALA A 202 10.86 -0.24 -10.52
C ALA A 202 9.86 0.31 -11.54
N GLY A 203 8.60 0.55 -11.12
CA GLY A 203 7.54 1.09 -11.97
C GLY A 203 7.89 2.47 -12.52
N LEU A 204 8.30 3.38 -11.62
CA LEU A 204 8.67 4.76 -11.98
C LEU A 204 9.90 4.80 -12.90
N GLY A 205 10.93 4.02 -12.58
CA GLY A 205 12.13 3.97 -13.43
C GLY A 205 11.86 3.33 -14.79
N CYS A 206 11.03 2.30 -14.87
CA CYS A 206 10.62 1.74 -16.15
C CYS A 206 9.80 2.75 -16.97
N PHE A 207 8.91 3.51 -16.31
CA PHE A 207 8.14 4.59 -16.94
C PHE A 207 9.07 5.68 -17.50
N LEU A 208 10.02 6.17 -16.71
CA LEU A 208 11.04 7.13 -17.16
C LEU A 208 11.83 6.59 -18.36
N GLY A 209 12.29 5.35 -18.27
CA GLY A 209 13.06 4.73 -19.34
C GLY A 209 12.25 4.59 -20.63
N GLU A 210 10.97 4.18 -20.57
CA GLU A 210 10.09 4.15 -21.74
C GLU A 210 9.84 5.54 -22.32
N THR A 211 9.66 6.56 -21.48
CA THR A 211 9.52 7.95 -21.91
C THR A 211 10.75 8.41 -22.69
N ILE A 212 11.96 8.20 -22.19
CA ILE A 212 13.17 8.59 -22.91
C ILE A 212 13.34 7.75 -24.18
N ARG A 213 13.28 6.41 -24.06
CA ARG A 213 13.54 5.45 -25.15
C ARG A 213 12.67 5.69 -26.38
N ARG A 214 11.41 6.08 -26.18
CA ARG A 214 10.43 6.31 -27.25
C ARG A 214 10.57 7.66 -27.93
N ASN A 215 11.20 8.64 -27.27
CA ASN A 215 11.29 10.02 -27.74
C ASN A 215 12.65 10.38 -28.37
N VAL A 216 13.48 9.37 -28.66
CA VAL A 216 14.74 9.51 -29.41
C VAL A 216 14.65 8.82 -30.78
N SER A 217 15.44 9.30 -31.74
CA SER A 217 15.51 8.70 -33.09
C SER A 217 16.95 8.32 -33.47
N PRO A 218 17.24 7.03 -33.75
CA PRO A 218 16.36 5.87 -33.59
C PRO A 218 15.95 5.63 -32.10
N PRO A 219 14.83 4.93 -31.84
CA PRO A 219 14.43 4.60 -30.47
C PRO A 219 15.50 3.82 -29.72
N GLY A 220 15.65 4.10 -28.43
CA GLY A 220 16.58 3.39 -27.58
C GLY A 220 16.19 1.92 -27.36
N VAL A 221 17.04 1.19 -26.65
CA VAL A 221 16.88 -0.24 -26.38
C VAL A 221 17.06 -0.52 -24.89
N TRP A 222 16.18 -1.36 -24.33
CA TRP A 222 16.39 -1.90 -22.99
C TRP A 222 17.46 -2.99 -23.02
N LEU A 223 18.43 -2.87 -22.13
CA LEU A 223 19.43 -3.89 -21.89
C LEU A 223 19.24 -4.48 -20.48
N PRO A 224 19.48 -5.80 -20.32
CA PRO A 224 19.49 -6.41 -18.99
C PRO A 224 20.64 -5.83 -18.14
N THR A 225 20.55 -5.98 -16.83
CA THR A 225 21.59 -5.53 -15.90
C THR A 225 22.85 -6.36 -16.06
N GLU A 226 23.86 -5.86 -16.76
CA GLU A 226 25.07 -6.65 -17.03
C GLU A 226 26.30 -6.26 -16.18
N ARG A 227 26.28 -5.16 -15.40
CA ARG A 227 27.34 -4.82 -14.41
C ARG A 227 27.17 -3.50 -13.64
N TRP A 228 26.23 -2.65 -14.04
CA TRP A 228 26.05 -1.32 -13.47
C TRP A 228 24.59 -0.91 -13.62
N GLY A 229 24.15 0.00 -12.75
CA GLY A 229 22.76 0.40 -12.60
C GLY A 229 22.00 -0.48 -11.60
N GLU A 230 20.88 0.04 -11.10
CA GLU A 230 20.04 -0.66 -10.11
C GLU A 230 19.06 -1.67 -10.73
N GLY A 231 18.96 -1.68 -12.06
CA GLY A 231 18.08 -2.55 -12.81
C GLY A 231 18.45 -2.55 -14.29
N PRO A 232 17.51 -2.87 -15.18
CA PRO A 232 17.67 -2.72 -16.61
C PRO A 232 18.01 -1.28 -16.97
N VAL A 233 18.82 -1.12 -18.01
CA VAL A 233 19.33 0.18 -18.46
C VAL A 233 18.81 0.48 -19.87
N VAL A 234 18.72 1.76 -20.22
CA VAL A 234 18.34 2.19 -21.58
C VAL A 234 19.59 2.60 -22.34
N GLU A 235 19.88 1.93 -23.46
CA GLU A 235 20.93 2.31 -24.40
C GLU A 235 20.36 3.20 -25.52
N ILE A 236 21.03 4.32 -25.77
CA ILE A 236 20.72 5.29 -26.83
C ILE A 236 22.04 5.68 -27.51
N GLY A 237 22.31 5.11 -28.68
CA GLY A 237 23.59 5.29 -29.35
C GLY A 237 24.75 4.75 -28.51
N GLU A 238 25.67 5.62 -28.10
CA GLU A 238 26.81 5.28 -27.22
C GLU A 238 26.55 5.61 -25.74
N ILE A 239 25.39 6.20 -25.43
CA ILE A 239 25.00 6.56 -24.07
C ILE A 239 24.15 5.45 -23.49
N VAL A 240 24.36 5.17 -22.21
CA VAL A 240 23.51 4.24 -21.47
C VAL A 240 23.04 4.93 -20.19
N LEU A 241 21.78 4.71 -19.84
CA LEU A 241 21.05 5.41 -18.80
C LEU A 241 20.55 4.42 -17.75
N ASP A 242 20.61 4.80 -16.47
CA ASP A 242 20.04 4.03 -15.36
C ASP A 242 18.77 4.72 -14.84
N PRO A 243 17.61 4.50 -15.50
CA PRO A 243 16.39 5.17 -15.09
C PRO A 243 15.82 4.62 -13.77
N ILE A 244 16.16 3.39 -13.38
CA ILE A 244 15.75 2.80 -12.10
C ILE A 244 16.50 3.46 -10.94
N GLY A 245 17.83 3.59 -11.06
CA GLY A 245 18.62 4.31 -10.08
C GLY A 245 18.22 5.78 -9.98
N LYS A 246 17.90 6.43 -11.12
CA LYS A 246 17.40 7.80 -11.13
C LYS A 246 16.04 7.93 -10.42
N ALA A 247 15.12 7.00 -10.65
CA ALA A 247 13.84 6.96 -9.94
C ALA A 247 14.01 6.78 -8.43
N ARG A 248 14.93 5.92 -7.98
CA ARG A 248 15.27 5.82 -6.55
C ARG A 248 15.77 7.15 -6.02
N ALA A 249 16.73 7.78 -6.70
CA ALA A 249 17.30 9.04 -6.26
C ALA A 249 16.23 10.13 -6.09
N PHE A 250 15.27 10.23 -7.03
CA PHE A 250 14.11 11.11 -6.89
C PHE A 250 13.25 10.80 -5.66
N LEU A 251 12.92 9.52 -5.45
CA LEU A 251 12.07 9.12 -4.32
C LEU A 251 12.75 9.31 -2.95
N GLU A 252 14.08 9.19 -2.89
CA GLU A 252 14.85 9.32 -1.64
C GLU A 252 15.29 10.76 -1.35
N TYR A 253 15.62 11.54 -2.37
CA TYR A 253 16.21 12.88 -2.22
C TYR A 253 15.30 14.01 -2.70
N GLY A 254 14.17 13.69 -3.35
CA GLY A 254 13.16 14.66 -3.72
C GLY A 254 13.46 15.44 -5.02
N PRO A 255 12.93 16.67 -5.15
CA PRO A 255 12.96 17.45 -6.39
C PRO A 255 14.36 17.75 -6.94
N GLU A 256 15.39 17.76 -6.09
CA GLU A 256 16.79 17.91 -6.49
C GLU A 256 17.22 16.81 -7.49
N GLU A 257 16.56 15.65 -7.42
CA GLU A 257 16.77 14.52 -8.30
C GLU A 257 15.66 14.41 -9.36
N SER A 258 15.14 15.53 -9.87
CA SER A 258 14.09 15.57 -10.90
C SER A 258 14.36 14.64 -12.09
N LEU A 259 13.36 13.82 -12.40
CA LEU A 259 13.21 12.93 -13.54
C LEU A 259 12.91 13.71 -14.83
N ALA A 260 12.08 14.74 -14.74
CA ALA A 260 11.72 15.61 -15.85
C ALA A 260 12.96 16.34 -16.39
N PHE A 261 13.73 16.97 -15.50
CA PHE A 261 15.00 17.60 -15.87
C PHE A 261 15.98 16.60 -16.45
N TYR A 262 16.08 15.41 -15.87
CA TYR A 262 16.95 14.35 -16.37
C TYR A 262 16.57 13.90 -17.78
N ALA A 263 15.28 13.66 -18.05
CA ALA A 263 14.79 13.28 -19.37
C ALA A 263 14.99 14.40 -20.40
N GLU A 264 14.65 15.64 -20.05
CA GLU A 264 14.87 16.82 -20.91
C GLU A 264 16.34 16.95 -21.28
N TYR A 265 17.25 16.89 -20.30
CA TYR A 265 18.68 16.95 -20.55
C TYR A 265 19.16 15.85 -21.51
N VAL A 266 18.72 14.60 -21.31
CA VAL A 266 19.09 13.48 -22.20
C VAL A 266 18.58 13.72 -23.63
N LEU A 267 17.33 14.16 -23.79
CA LEU A 267 16.72 14.39 -25.09
C LEU A 267 17.38 15.57 -25.83
N GLU A 268 17.68 16.66 -25.12
CA GLU A 268 18.40 17.81 -25.69
C GLU A 268 19.82 17.44 -26.15
N GLN A 269 20.55 16.64 -25.36
CA GLN A 269 21.88 16.17 -25.76
C GLN A 269 21.83 15.25 -26.99
N TRP A 270 20.74 14.50 -27.16
CA TRP A 270 20.55 13.64 -28.32
C TRP A 270 20.17 14.43 -29.59
N ASP A 271 19.26 15.40 -29.49
CA ASP A 271 18.82 16.22 -30.62
C ASP A 271 19.87 17.24 -31.07
N GLY A 272 20.76 17.67 -30.17
CA GLY A 272 21.84 18.61 -30.44
C GLY A 272 23.17 17.98 -30.87
N GLY A 273 23.24 16.64 -30.98
CA GLY A 273 24.43 15.84 -31.28
C GLY A 273 24.66 15.52 -32.76
#